data_AF-A0A7W1LZX6-F1
#
_entry.id   AF-A0A7W1LZX6-F1
#
_cell.length_a   1.000
_cell.length_b   1.000
_cell.length_c   1.000
_cell.angle_alpha   90.00
_cell.angle_beta   90.00
_cell.angle_gamma   90.00
#
_symmetry.space_group_name_H-M   'P 1'
#
loop_
_entity.id
_entity.type
_entity.pdbx_description
1 polymer ?
#
loop_
_entity_poly.entity_id
_entity_poly.type
_entity_poly.pdbx_seq_one_letter_code
_entity_poly.pdbx_strand_id
1 'polypeptide(L)'
;MRQGWPTLRDGTIVGEEIWKRFRLDERPTYLQDRIAGVGDRLRGRESESWRWALGDVSFRAEPGESWALVGANGAGKSTLLKIISRVMYQTAGKLEMAGRVGALIEVRAGITPLLTGRENIYLTGSIMGLHRSDVARRFDEIVAFAELEGAVDRQVKYYSSGMQMRLGFAVAAHLQPDILLVDEVLAVGDASFQQRCLDQIRAVLSEGTTLLFVSHDLAAVEASCSNGIWLHNGEVKTTGPIREVLSAYRGAVEGDAKSRADIEGLIRVSEIETVTPDGGLAKTGGQLDVNLTLHSDERYRAWVYLGVTEGAATPIFLLNPGRETILEPGDTHVKCSISSLPLPSGKYYLWGGIYRNWTQGEELVGWQPLAEFDVYGPELDAAPRAVVRLSPLHIDSEWAIDAA
;
A
#
# COMPACT_ATOMS: atom_id res chain seq x y z
N MET A 1 32.35 31.92 -0.15
CA MET A 1 32.08 31.29 -1.46
C MET A 1 31.18 30.09 -1.22
N ARG A 2 29.88 30.20 -1.48
CA ARG A 2 28.98 29.03 -1.53
C ARG A 2 29.27 28.35 -2.87
N GLN A 3 29.90 27.18 -2.85
CA GLN A 3 29.99 26.37 -4.07
C GLN A 3 28.55 26.03 -4.47
N GLY A 4 28.10 26.63 -5.57
CA GLY A 4 26.81 26.32 -6.16
C GLY A 4 26.87 24.89 -6.66
N TRP A 5 25.89 24.09 -6.25
CA TRP A 5 25.63 22.79 -6.83
C TRP A 5 25.47 22.96 -8.36
N PRO A 6 25.91 22.00 -9.19
CA PRO A 6 25.51 22.01 -10.59
C PRO A 6 23.98 22.13 -10.64
N THR A 7 23.46 23.02 -11.48
CA THR A 7 22.01 23.17 -11.67
C THR A 7 21.40 21.82 -11.97
N LEU A 8 20.63 21.30 -11.03
CA LEU A 8 19.90 20.03 -11.18
C LEU A 8 19.02 20.14 -12.42
N ARG A 9 18.95 19.05 -13.20
CA ARG A 9 18.06 18.99 -14.37
C ARG A 9 16.63 18.85 -13.88
N ASP A 10 15.68 19.49 -14.55
CA ASP A 10 14.26 19.29 -14.25
C ASP A 10 13.92 17.79 -14.32
N GLY A 11 13.23 17.28 -13.30
CA GLY A 11 12.99 15.85 -13.11
C GLY A 11 13.93 15.17 -12.12
N THR A 12 15.01 15.84 -11.68
CA THR A 12 15.96 15.24 -10.72
C THR A 12 15.43 15.31 -9.28
N ILE A 13 15.56 14.21 -8.54
CA ILE A 13 15.29 14.15 -7.09
C ILE A 13 16.54 13.63 -6.38
N VAL A 14 17.02 14.37 -5.38
CA VAL A 14 18.16 13.96 -4.55
C VAL A 14 17.76 14.04 -3.08
N GLY A 15 17.74 12.87 -2.42
CA GLY A 15 17.61 12.76 -0.97
C GLY A 15 18.94 12.36 -0.36
N GLU A 16 19.45 13.15 0.58
CA GLU A 16 20.68 12.87 1.33
C GLU A 16 20.35 12.76 2.82
N GLU A 17 20.57 11.58 3.38
CA GLU A 17 20.41 11.26 4.79
C GLU A 17 19.05 11.75 5.32
N ILE A 18 17.94 11.43 4.66
CA ILE A 18 16.62 11.91 5.08
C ILE A 18 16.21 11.21 6.38
N TRP A 19 15.99 12.01 7.43
CA TRP A 19 15.49 11.54 8.72
C TRP A 19 14.13 12.17 9.03
N LYS A 20 13.20 11.39 9.57
CA LYS A 20 11.93 11.92 10.07
C LYS A 20 11.50 11.24 11.36
N ARG A 21 11.23 12.06 12.38
CA ARG A 21 10.53 11.64 13.60
C ARG A 21 9.21 12.36 13.78
N PHE A 22 8.27 11.68 14.41
CA PHE A 22 7.02 12.24 14.90
C PHE A 22 7.02 12.20 16.42
N ARG A 23 6.39 13.19 17.03
CA ARG A 23 6.06 13.15 18.45
C ARG A 23 4.88 12.19 18.62
N LEU A 24 5.01 11.23 19.53
CA LEU A 24 3.89 10.42 19.94
C LEU A 24 3.04 11.32 20.85
N ASP A 25 1.84 11.67 20.39
CA ASP A 25 0.85 12.26 21.28
C ASP A 25 0.34 11.11 22.16
N GLU A 26 0.87 11.01 23.39
CA GLU A 26 0.14 10.40 24.49
C GLU A 26 -1.14 11.24 24.66
N ARG A 27 -2.24 10.88 23.99
CA ARG A 27 -3.50 11.58 24.23
C ARG A 27 -3.91 11.30 25.69
N PRO A 28 -3.99 12.31 26.57
CA PRO A 28 -4.69 12.16 27.83
C PRO A 28 -6.17 12.18 27.47
N THR A 29 -6.80 11.01 27.43
CA THR A 29 -8.21 10.89 27.02
C THR A 29 -9.16 11.36 28.13
N TYR A 30 -8.66 11.49 29.37
CA TYR A 30 -9.48 11.85 30.53
C TYR A 30 -8.97 13.10 31.27
N LEU A 31 -9.91 13.83 31.88
CA LEU A 31 -9.63 14.98 32.74
C LEU A 31 -8.70 14.61 33.92
N GLN A 32 -8.70 13.34 34.32
CA GLN A 32 -7.86 12.78 35.37
C GLN A 32 -6.38 12.70 34.96
N ASP A 33 -6.08 12.37 33.71
CA ASP A 33 -4.71 12.33 33.17
C ASP A 33 -4.10 13.74 33.12
N ARG A 34 -4.93 14.76 32.90
CA ARG A 34 -4.49 16.17 32.97
C ARG A 34 -4.15 16.62 34.39
N ILE A 35 -4.80 16.07 35.41
CA ILE A 35 -4.50 16.35 36.82
C ILE A 35 -3.23 15.61 37.25
N ALA A 36 -3.06 14.36 36.80
CA ALA A 36 -1.82 13.61 36.99
C ALA A 36 -0.61 14.30 36.32
N GLY A 37 -0.81 14.82 35.10
CA GLY A 37 0.22 15.56 34.36
C GLY A 37 0.67 16.88 35.02
N VAL A 38 -0.13 17.48 35.89
CA VAL A 38 0.31 18.62 36.72
C VAL A 38 1.31 18.18 37.79
N GLY A 39 1.12 16.99 38.36
CA GLY A 39 2.05 16.37 39.31
C GLY A 39 3.37 15.96 38.67
N ASP A 40 3.34 15.41 37.45
CA ASP A 40 4.54 15.01 36.72
C ASP A 40 5.34 16.19 36.15
N ARG A 41 4.67 17.29 35.77
CA ARG A 41 5.34 18.57 35.42
C ARG A 41 6.10 19.18 36.59
N LEU A 42 5.59 19.04 37.81
CA LEU A 42 6.28 19.49 39.03
C LEU A 42 7.46 18.57 39.40
N ARG A 43 7.50 17.34 38.87
CA ARG A 43 8.57 16.35 39.09
C ARG A 43 9.59 16.26 37.94
N GLY A 44 9.45 17.07 36.89
CA GLY A 44 10.39 17.13 35.77
C GLY A 44 10.40 15.87 34.88
N ARG A 45 9.36 15.04 34.91
CA ARG A 45 9.19 13.88 34.03
C ARG A 45 8.18 14.20 32.94
N GLU A 46 8.59 14.97 31.93
CA GLU A 46 7.94 14.93 30.62
C GLU A 46 8.82 14.05 29.72
N SER A 47 8.44 12.79 29.53
CA SER A 47 9.06 11.96 28.49
C SER A 47 8.27 12.20 27.20
N GLU A 48 8.62 13.24 26.44
CA GLU A 48 8.15 13.33 25.06
C GLU A 48 8.67 12.10 24.31
N SER A 49 7.80 11.12 24.06
CA SER A 49 8.18 9.93 23.32
C SER A 49 8.18 10.28 21.82
N TRP A 50 9.31 10.08 21.17
CA TRP A 50 9.49 10.33 19.74
C TRP A 50 9.59 8.99 19.01
N ARG A 51 8.92 8.86 17.87
CA ARG A 51 9.04 7.70 16.99
C ARG A 51 9.68 8.10 15.67
N TRP A 52 10.76 7.42 15.30
CA TRP A 52 11.37 7.54 13.97
C TRP A 52 10.47 6.83 12.95
N ALA A 53 10.11 7.56 11.90
CA ALA A 53 9.39 7.03 10.74
C ALA A 53 10.31 6.83 9.54
N LEU A 54 11.42 7.59 9.46
CA LEU A 54 12.49 7.41 8.50
C LEU A 54 13.84 7.62 9.20
N GLY A 55 14.82 6.78 8.86
CA GLY A 55 16.21 6.88 9.31
C GLY A 55 17.17 6.63 8.16
N ASP A 56 18.03 7.62 7.91
CA ASP A 56 19.08 7.60 6.89
C ASP A 56 18.62 7.14 5.49
N VAL A 57 17.63 7.82 4.93
CA VAL A 57 17.16 7.50 3.58
C VAL A 57 17.89 8.37 2.56
N SER A 58 18.76 7.73 1.77
CA SER A 58 19.53 8.37 0.70
C SER A 58 19.22 7.75 -0.66
N PHE A 59 18.91 8.57 -1.66
CA PHE A 59 18.61 8.12 -3.03
C PHE A 59 18.76 9.27 -4.03
N ARG A 60 18.91 8.91 -5.31
CA ARG A 60 19.00 9.86 -6.42
C ARG A 60 18.26 9.32 -7.63
N ALA A 61 17.20 10.01 -8.02
CA ALA A 61 16.47 9.73 -9.25
C ALA A 61 16.83 10.77 -10.31
N GLU A 62 17.28 10.30 -11.48
CA GLU A 62 17.58 11.13 -12.63
C GLU A 62 16.33 11.37 -13.50
N PRO A 63 16.31 12.43 -14.34
CA PRO A 63 15.20 12.73 -15.24
C PRO A 63 14.79 11.53 -16.11
N GLY A 64 13.49 11.21 -16.12
CA GLY A 64 12.92 10.13 -16.93
C GLY A 64 13.07 8.73 -16.32
N GLU A 65 13.68 8.61 -15.14
CA GLU A 65 13.72 7.34 -14.43
C GLU A 65 12.39 7.04 -13.72
N SER A 66 12.06 5.76 -13.58
CA SER A 66 10.91 5.29 -12.81
C SER A 66 11.35 4.50 -11.59
N TRP A 67 10.98 5.01 -10.41
CA TRP A 67 11.40 4.51 -9.11
C TRP A 67 10.22 3.99 -8.31
N ALA A 68 10.35 2.80 -7.73
CA ALA A 68 9.37 2.22 -6.83
C ALA A 68 9.74 2.45 -5.37
N LEU A 69 8.75 2.72 -4.51
CA LEU A 69 8.89 2.62 -3.06
C LEU A 69 8.21 1.34 -2.58
N VAL A 70 9.00 0.37 -2.15
CA VAL A 70 8.55 -0.98 -1.76
C VAL A 70 8.73 -1.16 -0.25
N GLY A 71 7.83 -1.92 0.38
CA GLY A 71 7.92 -2.24 1.81
C GLY A 71 6.55 -2.51 2.43
N ALA A 72 6.55 -3.06 3.64
CA ALA A 72 5.33 -3.36 4.39
C ALA A 72 4.55 -2.08 4.79
N ASN A 73 3.35 -2.26 5.33
CA ASN A 73 2.60 -1.18 5.95
C ASN A 73 3.39 -0.63 7.16
N GLY A 74 3.38 0.70 7.32
CA GLY A 74 4.15 1.34 8.39
C GLY A 74 5.67 1.44 8.14
N ALA A 75 6.20 0.97 7.00
CA ALA A 75 7.63 1.02 6.70
C ALA A 75 8.19 2.43 6.41
N GLY A 76 7.34 3.45 6.30
CA GLY A 76 7.75 4.85 6.05
C GLY A 76 7.49 5.37 4.63
N LYS A 77 6.96 4.54 3.71
CA LYS A 77 6.70 4.92 2.29
C LYS A 77 5.92 6.22 2.13
N SER A 78 4.74 6.32 2.76
CA SER A 78 3.90 7.53 2.69
C SER A 78 4.55 8.74 3.37
N THR A 79 5.38 8.53 4.39
CA THR A 79 6.15 9.61 5.02
C THR A 79 7.19 10.17 4.06
N LEU A 80 7.95 9.30 3.39
CA LEU A 80 8.93 9.71 2.38
C LEU A 80 8.24 10.41 1.20
N LEU A 81 7.13 9.85 0.73
CA LEU A 81 6.32 10.43 -0.34
C LEU A 81 5.83 11.84 0.02
N LYS A 82 5.36 12.06 1.26
CA LYS A 82 4.94 13.38 1.76
C LYS A 82 6.08 14.38 1.92
N ILE A 83 7.31 13.90 2.17
CA ILE A 83 8.51 14.74 2.18
C ILE A 83 8.85 15.18 0.75
N ILE A 84 8.82 14.25 -0.20
CA ILE A 84 9.10 14.52 -1.62
C ILE A 84 8.03 15.44 -2.23
N SER A 85 6.76 15.28 -1.85
CA SER A 85 5.70 16.19 -2.28
C SER A 85 5.69 17.55 -1.57
N ARG A 86 6.62 17.79 -0.63
CA ARG A 86 6.71 18.99 0.22
C ARG A 86 5.46 19.28 1.07
N VAL A 87 4.60 18.28 1.27
CA VAL A 87 3.49 18.36 2.24
C VAL A 87 4.04 18.48 3.66
N MET A 88 5.21 17.89 3.91
CA MET A 88 5.93 18.00 5.18
C MET A 88 7.44 18.06 4.96
N TYR A 89 8.17 18.54 5.96
CA TYR A 89 9.62 18.58 5.92
C TYR A 89 10.23 17.45 6.76
N GLN A 90 11.40 16.99 6.33
CA GLN A 90 12.28 16.11 7.09
C GLN A 90 12.77 16.77 8.39
N THR A 91 13.10 15.97 9.40
CA THR A 91 13.67 16.44 10.67
C THR A 91 15.16 16.75 10.52
N ALA A 92 15.88 15.90 9.77
CA ALA A 92 17.28 16.10 9.40
C ALA A 92 17.53 15.56 7.98
N GLY A 93 18.69 15.87 7.41
CA GLY A 93 19.01 15.56 6.02
C GLY A 93 18.57 16.65 5.03
N LYS A 94 18.80 16.38 3.75
CA LYS A 94 18.49 17.30 2.65
C LYS A 94 17.65 16.61 1.59
N LEU A 95 16.73 17.39 1.03
CA LEU A 95 15.97 17.02 -0.15
C LEU A 95 16.11 18.16 -1.16
N GLU A 96 16.70 17.87 -2.32
CA GLU A 96 16.82 18.79 -3.44
C GLU A 96 16.08 18.22 -4.65
N MET A 97 15.31 19.07 -5.33
CA MET A 97 14.52 18.68 -6.50
C MET A 97 14.48 19.85 -7.49
N ALA A 98 14.48 19.53 -8.78
CA ALA A 98 14.29 20.49 -9.86
C ALA A 98 13.08 20.12 -10.72
N GLY A 99 12.38 21.14 -11.23
CA GLY A 99 11.13 20.99 -11.97
C GLY A 99 9.87 21.00 -11.09
N ARG A 100 8.73 20.86 -11.77
CA ARG A 100 7.39 20.81 -11.21
C ARG A 100 7.07 19.40 -10.74
N VAL A 101 6.59 19.30 -9.50
CA VAL A 101 6.13 18.05 -8.91
C VAL A 101 4.61 17.95 -9.07
N GLY A 102 4.16 16.97 -9.84
CA GLY A 102 2.77 16.53 -9.89
C GLY A 102 2.59 15.36 -8.92
N ALA A 103 1.66 15.48 -7.99
CA ALA A 103 1.36 14.43 -7.03
C ALA A 103 -0.06 13.91 -7.24
N LEU A 104 -0.18 12.64 -7.62
CA LEU A 104 -1.43 11.85 -7.54
C LEU A 104 -1.64 11.28 -6.12
N ILE A 105 -1.07 11.95 -5.14
CA ILE A 105 -1.20 11.61 -3.73
C ILE A 105 -2.51 12.24 -3.27
N GLU A 106 -3.42 11.43 -2.75
CA GLU A 106 -4.71 11.90 -2.25
C GLU A 106 -5.51 12.65 -3.34
N VAL A 107 -5.83 12.02 -4.47
CA VAL A 107 -6.59 12.59 -5.62
C VAL A 107 -7.88 13.36 -5.25
N ARG A 108 -8.41 13.17 -4.03
CA ARG A 108 -9.55 13.95 -3.49
C ARG A 108 -9.16 15.34 -2.94
N ALA A 109 -7.90 15.55 -2.58
CA ALA A 109 -7.38 16.80 -2.06
C ALA A 109 -7.41 17.86 -3.16
N GLY A 110 -8.21 18.92 -2.95
CA GLY A 110 -8.38 20.02 -3.91
C GLY A 110 -9.73 20.04 -4.63
N ILE A 111 -10.50 18.95 -4.59
CA ILE A 111 -11.87 18.92 -5.11
C ILE A 111 -12.82 19.59 -4.12
N THR A 112 -13.43 20.70 -4.53
CA THR A 112 -14.39 21.48 -3.75
C THR A 112 -15.83 21.09 -4.12
N PRO A 113 -16.61 20.50 -3.19
CA PRO A 113 -17.97 20.01 -3.49
C PRO A 113 -18.96 21.10 -3.94
N LEU A 114 -18.74 22.35 -3.52
CA LEU A 114 -19.60 23.49 -3.86
C LEU A 114 -19.36 24.05 -5.26
N LEU A 115 -18.24 23.68 -5.88
CA LEU A 115 -17.88 24.10 -7.24
C LEU A 115 -18.36 23.07 -8.26
N THR A 116 -18.58 23.52 -9.50
CA THR A 116 -18.85 22.65 -10.66
C THR A 116 -17.63 21.81 -11.01
N GLY A 117 -17.80 20.73 -11.79
CA GLY A 117 -16.67 19.98 -12.35
C GLY A 117 -15.71 20.88 -13.13
N ARG A 118 -16.25 21.81 -13.92
CA ARG A 118 -15.49 22.82 -14.68
C ARG A 118 -14.61 23.66 -13.76
N GLU A 119 -15.19 24.27 -12.73
CA GLU A 119 -14.47 25.11 -11.78
C GLU A 119 -13.41 24.31 -11.01
N ASN A 120 -13.72 23.05 -10.66
CA ASN A 120 -12.76 22.14 -10.04
C ASN A 120 -11.57 21.80 -10.95
N ILE A 121 -11.78 21.64 -12.27
CA ILE A 121 -10.68 21.41 -13.23
C ILE A 121 -9.71 22.60 -13.20
N TYR A 122 -10.24 23.83 -13.26
CA TYR A 122 -9.42 25.04 -13.18
C TYR A 122 -8.74 25.22 -11.83
N LEU A 123 -9.45 25.00 -10.73
CA LEU A 123 -8.91 25.11 -9.38
C LEU A 123 -7.80 24.10 -9.13
N THR A 124 -8.08 22.82 -9.38
CA THR A 124 -7.14 21.71 -9.15
C THR A 124 -5.91 21.85 -10.05
N GLY A 125 -6.11 22.18 -11.34
CA GLY A 125 -5.00 22.47 -12.24
C GLY A 125 -4.11 23.61 -11.73
N SER A 126 -4.70 24.68 -11.21
CA SER A 126 -3.93 25.80 -10.64
C SER A 126 -3.18 25.42 -9.36
N ILE A 127 -3.80 24.63 -8.47
CA ILE A 127 -3.15 24.09 -7.26
C ILE A 127 -1.95 23.22 -7.64
N MET A 128 -2.07 22.45 -8.72
CA MET A 128 -1.02 21.60 -9.26
C MET A 128 0.00 22.35 -10.13
N GLY A 129 -0.07 23.68 -10.17
CA GLY A 129 0.93 24.54 -10.83
C GLY A 129 0.73 24.73 -12.34
N LEU A 130 -0.44 24.40 -12.89
CA LEU A 130 -0.78 24.75 -14.27
C LEU A 130 -1.18 26.22 -14.38
N HIS A 131 -0.75 26.87 -15.46
CA HIS A 131 -1.36 28.14 -15.84
C HIS A 131 -2.77 27.90 -16.36
N ARG A 132 -3.66 28.87 -16.14
CA ARG A 132 -5.05 28.83 -16.62
C ARG A 132 -5.14 28.53 -18.13
N SER A 133 -4.19 29.02 -18.92
CA SER A 133 -4.09 28.76 -20.36
C SER A 133 -3.81 27.30 -20.70
N ASP A 134 -3.03 26.60 -19.87
CA ASP A 134 -2.70 25.19 -20.08
C ASP A 134 -3.91 24.31 -19.76
N VAL A 135 -4.61 24.63 -18.66
CA VAL A 135 -5.88 23.98 -18.32
C VAL A 135 -6.92 24.19 -19.41
N ALA A 136 -7.05 25.41 -19.93
CA ALA A 136 -8.00 25.71 -20.99
C ALA A 136 -7.73 24.92 -22.28
N ARG A 137 -6.45 24.73 -22.65
CA ARG A 137 -6.05 23.96 -23.84
C ARG A 137 -6.41 22.48 -23.73
N ARG A 138 -6.37 21.92 -22.52
CA ARG A 138 -6.61 20.50 -22.23
C ARG A 138 -8.01 20.22 -21.67
N PHE A 139 -8.85 21.24 -21.56
CA PHE A 139 -10.11 21.13 -20.84
C PHE A 139 -11.00 20.01 -21.38
N ASP A 140 -11.19 19.96 -22.70
CA ASP A 140 -12.05 18.96 -23.34
C ASP A 140 -11.46 17.55 -23.22
N GLU A 141 -10.13 17.41 -23.31
CA GLU A 141 -9.42 16.14 -23.09
C GLU A 141 -9.60 15.63 -21.66
N ILE A 142 -9.46 16.51 -20.66
CA ILE A 142 -9.69 16.18 -19.24
C ILE A 142 -11.13 15.72 -19.01
N VAL A 143 -12.11 16.42 -19.58
CA VAL A 143 -13.54 16.07 -19.42
C VAL A 143 -13.86 14.74 -20.09
N ALA A 144 -13.34 14.50 -21.30
CA ALA A 144 -13.51 13.24 -22.02
C ALA A 144 -12.76 12.07 -21.34
N PHE A 145 -11.61 12.35 -20.72
CA PHE A 145 -10.90 11.35 -19.93
C PHE A 145 -11.70 10.93 -18.69
N ALA A 146 -12.31 11.90 -18.01
CA ALA A 146 -13.12 11.64 -16.83
C ALA A 146 -14.50 11.03 -17.13
N GLU A 147 -14.94 11.03 -18.40
CA GLU A 147 -16.29 10.65 -18.84
C GLU A 147 -17.38 11.51 -18.14
N LEU A 148 -17.17 12.84 -18.12
CA LEU A 148 -18.00 13.80 -17.39
C LEU A 148 -18.67 14.85 -18.28
N GLU A 149 -18.74 14.65 -19.60
CA GLU A 149 -19.28 15.61 -20.58
C GLU A 149 -20.68 16.13 -20.19
N GLY A 150 -21.56 15.23 -19.73
CA GLY A 150 -22.93 15.58 -19.30
C GLY A 150 -23.06 16.07 -17.86
N ALA A 151 -21.98 16.05 -17.08
CA ALA A 151 -21.97 16.38 -15.66
C ALA A 151 -21.06 17.56 -15.30
N VAL A 152 -20.14 17.97 -16.18
CA VAL A 152 -19.06 18.94 -15.91
C VAL A 152 -19.56 20.29 -15.36
N ASP A 153 -20.74 20.73 -15.77
CA ASP A 153 -21.35 22.00 -15.31
C ASP A 153 -22.24 21.83 -14.06
N ARG A 154 -22.31 20.62 -13.48
CA ARG A 154 -23.00 20.35 -12.21
C ARG A 154 -22.03 20.47 -11.04
N GLN A 155 -22.55 20.90 -9.88
CA GLN A 155 -21.76 20.95 -8.64
C GLN A 155 -21.30 19.55 -8.22
N VAL A 156 -20.05 19.45 -7.78
CA VAL A 156 -19.39 18.17 -7.45
C VAL A 156 -20.02 17.47 -6.23
N LYS A 157 -20.74 18.19 -5.37
CA LYS A 157 -21.55 17.57 -4.30
C LYS A 157 -22.63 16.61 -4.82
N TYR A 158 -23.01 16.70 -6.10
CA TYR A 158 -23.95 15.79 -6.76
C TYR A 158 -23.25 14.65 -7.53
N TYR A 159 -21.93 14.62 -7.54
CA TYR A 159 -21.17 13.56 -8.19
C TYR A 159 -21.17 12.32 -7.29
N SER A 160 -21.17 11.13 -7.90
CA SER A 160 -20.82 9.91 -7.18
C SER A 160 -19.35 9.96 -6.74
N SER A 161 -18.98 9.13 -5.77
CA SER A 161 -17.57 8.97 -5.36
C SER A 161 -16.65 8.63 -6.53
N GLY A 162 -17.12 7.80 -7.47
CA GLY A 162 -16.39 7.46 -8.70
C GLY A 162 -16.18 8.67 -9.61
N MET A 163 -17.22 9.47 -9.84
CA MET A 163 -17.12 10.69 -10.66
C MET A 163 -16.15 11.72 -10.06
N GLN A 164 -16.19 11.91 -8.73
CA GLN A 164 -15.26 12.81 -8.02
C GLN A 164 -13.80 12.37 -8.21
N MET A 165 -13.57 11.06 -8.13
CA MET A 165 -12.23 10.49 -8.25
C MET A 165 -11.72 10.52 -9.70
N ARG A 166 -12.57 10.18 -10.68
CA ARG A 166 -12.25 10.33 -12.11
C ARG A 166 -11.89 11.76 -12.46
N LEU A 167 -12.61 12.76 -11.91
CA LEU A 167 -12.31 14.18 -12.12
C LEU A 167 -10.90 14.55 -11.62
N GLY A 168 -10.59 14.23 -10.36
CA GLY A 168 -9.28 14.54 -9.78
C GLY A 168 -8.14 13.85 -10.54
N PHE A 169 -8.35 12.58 -10.91
CA PHE A 169 -7.35 11.83 -11.66
C PHE A 169 -7.17 12.39 -13.07
N ALA A 170 -8.26 12.70 -13.78
CA ALA A 170 -8.19 13.23 -15.13
C ALA A 170 -7.38 14.53 -15.19
N VAL A 171 -7.60 15.45 -14.24
CA VAL A 171 -6.80 16.68 -14.16
C VAL A 171 -5.33 16.37 -13.96
N ALA A 172 -5.02 15.51 -12.98
CA ALA A 172 -3.64 15.20 -12.63
C ALA A 172 -2.90 14.38 -13.69
N ALA A 173 -3.59 13.49 -14.41
CA ALA A 173 -3.01 12.69 -15.49
C ALA A 173 -2.76 13.50 -16.78
N HIS A 174 -3.41 14.66 -16.91
CA HIS A 174 -3.14 15.64 -17.97
C HIS A 174 -2.17 16.73 -17.52
N LEU A 175 -1.59 16.62 -16.31
CA LEU A 175 -0.39 17.37 -15.97
C LEU A 175 0.78 16.82 -16.79
N GLN A 176 1.67 17.72 -17.19
CA GLN A 176 3.03 17.36 -17.64
C GLN A 176 4.02 17.87 -16.59
N PRO A 177 4.09 17.21 -15.42
CA PRO A 177 5.07 17.55 -14.43
C PRO A 177 6.44 17.03 -14.86
N ASP A 178 7.50 17.58 -14.29
CA ASP A 178 8.84 17.03 -14.47
C ASP A 178 9.04 15.79 -13.56
N ILE A 179 8.31 15.76 -12.43
CA ILE A 179 8.28 14.67 -11.45
C ILE A 179 6.82 14.28 -11.17
N LEU A 180 6.46 13.02 -11.42
CA LEU A 180 5.16 12.46 -11.09
C LEU A 180 5.27 11.53 -9.87
N LEU A 181 4.55 11.87 -8.79
CA LEU A 181 4.42 11.03 -7.61
C LEU A 181 3.08 10.32 -7.66
N VAL A 182 3.09 8.99 -7.54
CA VAL A 182 1.90 8.17 -7.62
C VAL A 182 1.77 7.31 -6.38
N ASP A 183 0.65 7.45 -5.70
CA ASP A 183 0.30 6.64 -4.52
C ASP A 183 -0.67 5.52 -4.91
N GLU A 184 -0.85 4.53 -4.02
CA GLU A 184 -1.65 3.30 -4.19
C GLU A 184 -3.11 3.53 -4.63
N VAL A 185 -3.56 4.79 -4.57
CA VAL A 185 -4.87 5.30 -5.02
C VAL A 185 -5.16 5.06 -6.51
N LEU A 186 -4.18 4.60 -7.31
CA LEU A 186 -4.45 4.11 -8.67
C LEU A 186 -5.49 2.99 -8.72
N ALA A 187 -5.67 2.23 -7.65
CA ALA A 187 -6.64 1.13 -7.58
C ALA A 187 -8.11 1.57 -7.46
N VAL A 188 -8.45 2.84 -7.76
CA VAL A 188 -9.81 3.36 -7.62
C VAL A 188 -10.41 3.67 -9.01
N GLY A 189 -11.68 3.30 -9.19
CA GLY A 189 -12.36 3.27 -10.49
C GLY A 189 -12.66 1.83 -10.93
N ASP A 190 -13.32 1.68 -12.08
CA ASP A 190 -13.49 0.37 -12.72
C ASP A 190 -12.20 -0.04 -13.47
N ALA A 191 -12.12 -1.32 -13.87
CA ALA A 191 -10.94 -1.86 -14.55
C ALA A 191 -10.62 -1.13 -15.87
N SER A 192 -11.64 -0.66 -16.60
CA SER A 192 -11.44 0.13 -17.81
C SER A 192 -10.77 1.48 -17.51
N PHE A 193 -11.21 2.18 -16.46
CA PHE A 193 -10.62 3.44 -16.05
C PHE A 193 -9.20 3.24 -15.51
N GLN A 194 -8.95 2.20 -14.71
CA GLN A 194 -7.61 1.86 -14.23
C GLN A 194 -6.63 1.60 -15.39
N GLN A 195 -7.05 0.88 -16.43
CA GLN A 195 -6.22 0.66 -17.60
C GLN A 195 -5.89 1.98 -18.32
N ARG A 196 -6.88 2.87 -18.50
CA ARG A 196 -6.66 4.21 -19.07
C ARG A 196 -5.68 5.04 -18.22
N CYS A 197 -5.74 4.90 -16.89
CA CYS A 197 -4.82 5.56 -15.97
C CYS A 197 -3.38 5.06 -16.17
N LEU A 198 -3.18 3.75 -16.25
CA LEU A 198 -1.87 3.14 -16.49
C LEU A 198 -1.30 3.54 -17.85
N ASP A 199 -2.13 3.54 -18.90
CA ASP A 199 -1.71 3.94 -20.23
C ASP A 199 -1.31 5.42 -20.29
N GLN A 200 -2.06 6.29 -19.59
CA GLN A 200 -1.72 7.71 -19.47
C GLN A 200 -0.42 7.92 -18.69
N ILE A 201 -0.21 7.19 -17.58
CA ILE A 201 1.07 7.23 -16.85
C ILE A 201 2.20 6.85 -17.80
N ARG A 202 2.09 5.73 -18.51
CA ARG A 202 3.12 5.28 -19.48
C ARG A 202 3.40 6.33 -20.56
N ALA A 203 2.39 7.03 -21.05
CA ALA A 203 2.55 8.12 -22.01
C ALA A 203 3.34 9.30 -21.39
N VAL A 204 3.03 9.68 -20.15
CA VAL A 204 3.77 10.73 -19.43
C VAL A 204 5.23 10.32 -19.16
N LEU A 205 5.50 9.04 -18.89
CA LEU A 205 6.87 8.53 -18.75
C LEU A 205 7.67 8.56 -20.05
N SER A 206 7.03 8.24 -21.19
CA SER A 206 7.71 8.25 -22.48
C SER A 206 8.10 9.66 -22.94
N GLU A 207 7.47 10.70 -22.37
CA GLU A 207 7.83 12.10 -22.53
C GLU A 207 9.04 12.52 -21.66
N GLY A 208 9.60 11.63 -20.84
CA GLY A 208 10.79 11.89 -20.01
C GLY A 208 10.49 12.34 -18.59
N THR A 209 9.24 12.20 -18.13
CA THR A 209 8.84 12.51 -16.74
C THR A 209 9.46 11.50 -15.77
N THR A 210 10.04 11.98 -14.68
CA THR A 210 10.51 11.11 -13.59
C THR A 210 9.33 10.60 -12.78
N LEU A 211 9.28 9.30 -12.48
CA LEU A 211 8.22 8.69 -11.70
C LEU A 211 8.71 8.21 -10.36
N LEU A 212 7.95 8.50 -9.31
CA LEU A 212 8.02 7.80 -8.04
C LEU A 212 6.68 7.12 -7.76
N PHE A 213 6.69 5.79 -7.72
CA PHE A 213 5.50 4.97 -7.61
C PHE A 213 5.48 4.18 -6.30
N VAL A 214 4.44 4.38 -5.50
CA VAL A 214 4.13 3.57 -4.32
C VAL A 214 2.98 2.64 -4.69
N SER A 215 3.24 1.33 -4.66
CA SER A 215 2.20 0.33 -4.86
C SER A 215 2.54 -0.94 -4.09
N HIS A 216 1.49 -1.60 -3.60
CA HIS A 216 1.57 -2.93 -3.02
C HIS A 216 1.45 -4.04 -4.09
N ASP A 217 1.08 -3.70 -5.32
CA ASP A 217 1.10 -4.60 -6.47
C ASP A 217 2.53 -4.65 -7.05
N LEU A 218 3.26 -5.72 -6.71
CA LEU A 218 4.63 -5.91 -7.16
C LEU A 218 4.73 -6.15 -8.68
N ALA A 219 3.69 -6.69 -9.32
CA ALA A 219 3.70 -6.92 -10.76
C ALA A 219 3.55 -5.59 -11.51
N ALA A 220 2.66 -4.72 -11.06
CA ALA A 220 2.53 -3.36 -11.60
C ALA A 220 3.81 -2.54 -11.38
N VAL A 221 4.45 -2.69 -10.21
CA VAL A 221 5.75 -2.09 -9.90
C VAL A 221 6.84 -2.60 -10.85
N GLU A 222 6.98 -3.91 -11.00
CA GLU A 222 7.97 -4.53 -11.88
C GLU A 222 7.78 -4.12 -13.35
N ALA A 223 6.52 -3.95 -13.79
CA ALA A 223 6.21 -3.55 -15.16
C ALA A 223 6.39 -2.05 -15.44
N SER A 224 6.39 -1.19 -14.41
CA SER A 224 6.37 0.27 -14.58
C SER A 224 7.64 0.98 -14.09
N CYS A 225 8.43 0.34 -13.22
CA CYS A 225 9.61 0.93 -12.60
C CYS A 225 10.89 0.26 -13.09
N SER A 226 11.96 1.04 -13.26
CA SER A 226 13.31 0.53 -13.54
C SER A 226 14.15 0.36 -12.27
N ASN A 227 13.91 1.21 -11.27
CA ASN A 227 14.62 1.25 -10.00
C ASN A 227 13.66 1.14 -8.81
N GLY A 228 14.19 0.87 -7.63
CA GLY A 228 13.40 0.82 -6.41
C GLY A 228 14.18 1.15 -5.14
N ILE A 229 13.43 1.45 -4.09
CA ILE A 229 13.88 1.58 -2.71
C ILE A 229 12.99 0.65 -1.87
N TRP A 230 13.59 -0.35 -1.27
CA TRP A 230 12.92 -1.16 -0.26
C TRP A 230 13.15 -0.56 1.12
N LEU A 231 12.07 -0.08 1.71
CA LEU A 231 12.00 0.41 3.09
C LEU A 231 11.50 -0.68 4.05
N HIS A 232 12.16 -0.78 5.19
CA HIS A 232 11.71 -1.61 6.31
C HIS A 232 11.96 -0.85 7.62
N ASN A 233 10.90 -0.61 8.39
CA ASN A 233 10.94 0.14 9.65
C ASN A 233 11.64 1.52 9.55
N GLY A 234 11.44 2.21 8.42
CA GLY A 234 11.99 3.54 8.18
C GLY A 234 13.41 3.56 7.62
N GLU A 235 14.05 2.40 7.45
CA GLU A 235 15.41 2.28 6.91
C GLU A 235 15.40 1.70 5.49
N VAL A 236 16.35 2.11 4.66
CA VAL A 236 16.59 1.49 3.35
C VAL A 236 17.32 0.16 3.55
N LYS A 237 16.71 -0.95 3.13
CA LYS A 237 17.36 -2.27 3.14
C LYS A 237 18.05 -2.58 1.83
N THR A 238 17.41 -2.22 0.72
CA THR A 238 17.97 -2.38 -0.64
C THR A 238 17.51 -1.22 -1.52
N THR A 239 18.40 -0.73 -2.37
CA THR A 239 18.07 0.24 -3.43
C THR A 239 18.86 -0.08 -4.68
N GLY A 240 18.30 0.21 -5.86
CA GLY A 240 18.91 -0.10 -7.15
C GLY A 240 17.90 -0.64 -8.15
N PRO A 241 18.33 -1.50 -9.10
CA PRO A 241 17.44 -2.08 -10.12
C PRO A 241 16.23 -2.78 -9.50
N ILE A 242 15.04 -2.56 -10.08
CA ILE A 242 13.79 -2.99 -9.45
C ILE A 242 13.74 -4.50 -9.18
N ARG A 243 14.30 -5.33 -10.08
CA ARG A 243 14.29 -6.78 -9.94
C ARG A 243 15.08 -7.25 -8.71
N GLU A 244 16.19 -6.59 -8.42
CA GLU A 244 17.01 -6.90 -7.25
C GLU A 244 16.31 -6.48 -5.96
N VAL A 245 15.71 -5.29 -5.97
CA VAL A 245 14.92 -4.76 -4.84
C VAL A 245 13.74 -5.67 -4.53
N LEU A 246 12.98 -6.10 -5.55
CA LEU A 246 11.85 -7.00 -5.39
C LEU A 246 12.28 -8.40 -4.94
N SER A 247 13.38 -8.93 -5.47
CA SER A 247 13.95 -10.21 -5.03
C SER A 247 14.35 -10.17 -3.55
N ALA A 248 15.07 -9.12 -3.13
CA ALA A 248 15.45 -8.94 -1.73
C ALA A 248 14.24 -8.77 -0.81
N TYR A 249 13.23 -8.02 -1.25
CA TYR A 249 11.98 -7.86 -0.51
C TYR A 249 11.25 -9.19 -0.33
N ARG A 250 11.06 -9.97 -1.42
CA ARG A 250 10.43 -11.30 -1.37
C ARG A 250 11.22 -12.25 -0.46
N GLY A 251 12.54 -12.31 -0.62
CA GLY A 251 13.41 -13.13 0.21
C GLY A 251 13.39 -12.77 1.71
N ALA A 252 13.17 -11.50 2.05
CA ALA A 252 13.02 -11.08 3.44
C ALA A 252 11.65 -11.44 4.03
N VAL A 253 10.58 -11.32 3.24
CA VAL A 253 9.26 -11.82 3.63
C VAL A 253 9.31 -13.34 3.83
N GLU A 254 10.01 -14.06 2.95
CA GLU A 254 10.29 -15.50 3.05
C GLU A 254 11.03 -15.86 4.34
N GLY A 255 12.07 -15.10 4.69
CA GLY A 255 12.85 -15.30 5.91
C GLY A 255 12.05 -15.02 7.18
N ASP A 256 11.25 -13.96 7.20
CA ASP A 256 10.35 -13.62 8.31
C ASP A 256 9.30 -14.71 8.53
N ALA A 257 8.76 -15.29 7.46
CA ALA A 257 7.80 -16.41 7.52
C ALA A 257 8.41 -17.66 8.17
N LYS A 258 9.68 -17.97 7.88
CA LYS A 258 10.40 -19.13 8.44
C LYS A 258 10.86 -18.93 9.88
N SER A 259 11.06 -17.68 10.30
CA SER A 259 11.65 -17.35 11.61
C SER A 259 10.62 -17.07 12.71
N ARG A 260 9.32 -16.96 12.40
CA ARG A 260 8.30 -16.47 13.34
C ARG A 260 7.26 -17.52 13.74
N ALA A 261 7.71 -18.66 14.26
CA ALA A 261 6.87 -19.58 15.03
C ALA A 261 6.63 -19.09 16.49
N ASP A 262 7.21 -17.95 16.89
CA ASP A 262 6.99 -17.33 18.21
C ASP A 262 6.58 -15.86 18.01
N ILE A 263 5.30 -15.53 18.13
CA ILE A 263 4.79 -14.16 17.95
C ILE A 263 4.10 -13.71 19.24
N GLU A 264 4.63 -12.64 19.84
CA GLU A 264 3.98 -11.89 20.92
C GLU A 264 2.77 -11.12 20.36
N GLY A 265 1.60 -11.61 20.70
CA GLY A 265 0.29 -10.96 20.58
C GLY A 265 -0.62 -11.51 21.68
N LEU A 266 -1.83 -10.97 21.83
CA LEU A 266 -2.81 -11.51 22.79
C LEU A 266 -3.25 -12.95 22.42
N ILE A 267 -3.01 -13.35 21.16
CA ILE A 267 -3.21 -14.69 20.63
C ILE A 267 -1.91 -15.11 19.94
N ARG A 268 -1.44 -16.33 20.19
CA ARG A 268 -0.25 -16.90 19.56
C ARG A 268 -0.65 -17.96 18.55
N VAL A 269 0.01 -17.99 17.40
CA VAL A 269 -0.11 -19.09 16.43
C VAL A 269 0.99 -20.10 16.78
N SER A 270 0.63 -21.22 17.38
CA SER A 270 1.60 -22.22 17.90
C SER A 270 2.00 -23.25 16.85
N GLU A 271 1.07 -23.62 15.98
CA GLU A 271 1.32 -24.58 14.90
C GLU A 271 0.63 -24.13 13.62
N ILE A 272 1.30 -24.34 12.50
CA ILE A 272 0.71 -24.15 11.18
C ILE A 272 1.24 -25.19 10.20
N GLU A 273 0.32 -25.80 9.46
CA GLU A 273 0.67 -26.80 8.44
C GLU A 273 -0.25 -26.66 7.23
N THR A 274 0.34 -26.71 6.05
CA THR A 274 -0.38 -26.85 4.77
C THR A 274 -0.28 -28.30 4.32
N VAL A 275 -1.42 -29.01 4.28
CA VAL A 275 -1.51 -30.44 4.01
C VAL A 275 -2.35 -30.68 2.77
N THR A 276 -1.93 -31.61 1.91
CA THR A 276 -2.80 -32.12 0.85
C THR A 276 -3.38 -33.48 1.26
N PRO A 277 -4.57 -33.87 0.77
CA PRO A 277 -5.15 -35.18 1.09
C PRO A 277 -4.27 -36.37 0.69
N ASP A 278 -3.42 -36.22 -0.33
CA ASP A 278 -2.48 -37.24 -0.80
C ASP A 278 -1.11 -37.18 -0.11
N GLY A 279 -0.89 -36.24 0.83
CA GLY A 279 0.39 -36.02 1.51
C GLY A 279 1.52 -35.58 0.58
N GLY A 280 1.19 -35.19 -0.65
CA GLY A 280 2.11 -34.72 -1.66
C GLY A 280 2.22 -33.20 -1.70
N LEU A 281 2.80 -32.70 -2.79
CA LEU A 281 2.89 -31.26 -3.04
C LEU A 281 1.53 -30.73 -3.51
N ALA A 282 1.21 -29.48 -3.16
CA ALA A 282 -0.02 -28.82 -3.60
C ALA A 282 -0.07 -28.78 -5.13
N LYS A 283 -1.25 -29.02 -5.70
CA LYS A 283 -1.44 -29.05 -7.16
C LYS A 283 -2.43 -28.01 -7.63
N THR A 284 -2.17 -27.41 -8.80
CA THR A 284 -3.15 -26.56 -9.50
C THR A 284 -4.48 -27.31 -9.65
N GLY A 285 -5.57 -26.72 -9.16
CA GLY A 285 -6.92 -27.32 -9.15
C GLY A 285 -7.11 -28.47 -8.15
N GLY A 286 -6.09 -28.79 -7.34
CA GLY A 286 -6.15 -29.79 -6.27
C GLY A 286 -6.60 -29.20 -4.93
N GLN A 287 -6.87 -30.07 -3.96
CA GLN A 287 -7.26 -29.67 -2.61
C GLN A 287 -6.04 -29.29 -1.75
N LEU A 288 -6.19 -28.22 -0.96
CA LEU A 288 -5.21 -27.79 0.04
C LEU A 288 -5.92 -27.52 1.38
N ASP A 289 -5.49 -28.20 2.42
CA ASP A 289 -5.95 -27.98 3.79
C ASP A 289 -4.91 -27.14 4.54
N VAL A 290 -5.37 -26.11 5.24
CA VAL A 290 -4.56 -25.27 6.12
C VAL A 290 -5.01 -25.52 7.55
N ASN A 291 -4.12 -26.08 8.37
CA ASN A 291 -4.35 -26.34 9.78
C ASN A 291 -3.56 -25.31 10.60
N LEU A 292 -4.23 -24.66 11.57
CA LEU A 292 -3.63 -23.67 12.44
C LEU A 292 -4.06 -23.93 13.89
N THR A 293 -3.11 -23.81 14.82
CA THR A 293 -3.41 -23.85 16.26
C THR A 293 -3.22 -22.44 16.84
N LEU A 294 -4.29 -21.91 17.41
CA LEU A 294 -4.35 -20.57 18.01
C LEU A 294 -4.43 -20.69 19.52
N HIS A 295 -3.42 -20.21 20.23
CA HIS A 295 -3.41 -20.15 21.69
C HIS A 295 -3.86 -18.78 22.19
N SER A 296 -4.75 -18.73 23.17
CA SER A 296 -5.20 -17.50 23.82
C SER A 296 -5.25 -17.63 25.34
N ASP A 297 -4.77 -16.63 26.07
CA ASP A 297 -4.88 -16.60 27.54
C ASP A 297 -6.28 -16.15 28.03
N GLU A 298 -7.02 -15.45 27.17
CA GLU A 298 -8.33 -14.88 27.47
C GLU A 298 -9.36 -15.23 26.40
N ARG A 299 -10.64 -14.97 26.71
CA ARG A 299 -11.71 -15.16 25.73
C ARG A 299 -11.76 -13.99 24.75
N TYR A 300 -11.64 -14.28 23.45
CA TYR A 300 -11.82 -13.29 22.38
C TYR A 300 -12.95 -13.67 21.43
N ARG A 301 -13.61 -12.64 20.90
CA ARG A 301 -14.47 -12.75 19.72
C ARG A 301 -13.76 -12.03 18.59
N ALA A 302 -13.38 -12.77 17.56
CA ALA A 302 -12.49 -12.25 16.53
C ALA A 302 -12.77 -12.85 15.15
N TRP A 303 -12.37 -12.13 14.12
CA TRP A 303 -12.34 -12.58 12.75
C TRP A 303 -10.96 -13.13 12.43
N VAL A 304 -10.92 -14.37 11.92
CA VAL A 304 -9.70 -15.01 11.42
C VAL A 304 -9.66 -14.81 9.92
N TYR A 305 -8.57 -14.22 9.43
CA TYR A 305 -8.32 -14.06 8.01
C TYR A 305 -7.07 -14.82 7.62
N LEU A 306 -7.15 -15.53 6.51
CA LEU A 306 -6.01 -16.11 5.81
C LEU A 306 -5.95 -15.54 4.40
N GLY A 307 -4.75 -15.39 3.87
CA GLY A 307 -4.56 -14.85 2.53
C GLY A 307 -3.41 -15.55 1.85
N VAL A 308 -3.55 -15.86 0.57
CA VAL A 308 -2.46 -16.44 -0.21
C VAL A 308 -1.85 -15.38 -1.12
N THR A 309 -0.53 -15.27 -1.13
CA THR A 309 0.23 -14.22 -1.82
C THR A 309 1.41 -14.81 -2.60
N GLU A 310 1.98 -14.05 -3.53
CA GLU A 310 3.29 -14.36 -4.16
C GLU A 310 4.49 -13.73 -3.40
N GLY A 311 4.27 -13.23 -2.18
CA GLY A 311 5.31 -12.71 -1.29
C GLY A 311 5.11 -11.27 -0.83
N ALA A 312 4.18 -10.52 -1.40
CA ALA A 312 3.75 -9.24 -0.82
C ALA A 312 2.65 -9.48 0.22
N ALA A 313 2.42 -8.51 1.12
CA ALA A 313 1.28 -8.55 2.05
C ALA A 313 -0.10 -8.51 1.37
N THR A 314 -0.17 -8.31 0.05
CA THR A 314 -1.42 -8.23 -0.71
C THR A 314 -1.82 -9.62 -1.22
N PRO A 315 -2.93 -10.18 -0.72
CA PRO A 315 -3.37 -11.51 -1.10
C PRO A 315 -4.01 -11.56 -2.50
N ILE A 316 -3.68 -12.61 -3.25
CA ILE A 316 -4.36 -13.05 -4.47
C ILE A 316 -5.82 -13.38 -4.15
N PHE A 317 -6.03 -14.09 -3.03
CA PHE A 317 -7.35 -14.36 -2.46
C PHE A 317 -7.30 -14.36 -0.94
N LEU A 318 -8.42 -13.95 -0.35
CA LEU A 318 -8.65 -13.92 1.09
C LEU A 318 -9.67 -14.99 1.46
N LEU A 319 -9.43 -15.60 2.60
CA LEU A 319 -10.24 -16.64 3.19
C LEU A 319 -10.61 -16.18 4.59
N ASN A 320 -11.88 -16.33 4.93
CA ASN A 320 -12.37 -16.17 6.30
C ASN A 320 -13.59 -17.09 6.46
N PRO A 321 -13.92 -17.51 7.69
CA PRO A 321 -15.04 -18.43 7.95
C PRO A 321 -16.43 -17.80 7.73
N GLY A 322 -16.53 -16.54 7.30
CA GLY A 322 -17.79 -15.81 7.11
C GLY A 322 -18.51 -15.46 8.41
N ARG A 323 -17.89 -15.74 9.56
CA ARG A 323 -18.44 -15.53 10.90
C ARG A 323 -17.35 -15.21 11.91
N GLU A 324 -17.73 -14.57 13.00
CA GLU A 324 -16.85 -14.38 14.14
C GLU A 324 -16.53 -15.73 14.79
N THR A 325 -15.25 -15.91 15.09
CA THR A 325 -14.71 -17.04 15.82
C THR A 325 -14.60 -16.67 17.30
N ILE A 326 -15.05 -17.57 18.17
CA ILE A 326 -14.86 -17.43 19.61
C ILE A 326 -13.62 -18.22 19.95
N LEU A 327 -12.60 -17.53 20.45
CA LEU A 327 -11.37 -18.12 20.97
C LEU A 327 -11.54 -18.18 22.48
N GLU A 328 -11.72 -19.38 23.02
CA GLU A 328 -11.74 -19.60 24.47
C GLU A 328 -10.29 -19.62 25.00
N PRO A 329 -10.07 -19.41 26.31
CA PRO A 329 -8.75 -19.58 26.90
C PRO A 329 -8.20 -20.99 26.67
N GLY A 330 -6.99 -21.10 26.13
CA GLY A 330 -6.36 -22.34 25.69
C GLY A 330 -6.15 -22.38 24.17
N ASP A 331 -6.03 -23.59 23.63
CA ASP A 331 -5.80 -23.82 22.21
C ASP A 331 -7.12 -23.94 21.44
N THR A 332 -7.19 -23.28 20.30
CA THR A 332 -8.26 -23.42 19.31
C THR A 332 -7.68 -23.92 18.01
N HIS A 333 -8.19 -25.04 17.53
CA HIS A 333 -7.79 -25.62 16.25
C HIS A 333 -8.67 -25.04 15.15
N VAL A 334 -8.02 -24.49 14.12
CA VAL A 334 -8.67 -23.93 12.93
C VAL A 334 -8.22 -24.77 11.75
N LYS A 335 -9.18 -25.33 11.02
CA LYS A 335 -8.94 -26.01 9.74
C LYS A 335 -9.70 -25.29 8.64
N CYS A 336 -8.97 -24.85 7.61
CA CYS A 336 -9.50 -24.25 6.40
C CYS A 336 -9.16 -25.14 5.20
N SER A 337 -10.17 -25.72 4.56
CA SER A 337 -10.01 -26.57 3.38
C SER A 337 -10.37 -25.82 2.10
N ILE A 338 -9.46 -25.79 1.14
CA ILE A 338 -9.65 -25.25 -0.20
C ILE A 338 -9.80 -26.42 -1.18
N SER A 339 -11.00 -26.66 -1.68
CA SER A 339 -11.30 -27.85 -2.49
C SER A 339 -10.63 -27.87 -3.88
N SER A 340 -10.38 -26.70 -4.45
CA SER A 340 -9.71 -26.54 -5.76
C SER A 340 -8.86 -25.28 -5.76
N LEU A 341 -7.54 -25.46 -5.71
CA LEU A 341 -6.56 -24.39 -5.59
C LEU A 341 -6.37 -23.66 -6.94
N PRO A 342 -6.79 -22.39 -7.07
CA PRO A 342 -6.76 -21.68 -8.36
C PRO A 342 -5.41 -20.97 -8.57
N LEU A 343 -4.31 -21.65 -8.29
CA LEU A 343 -2.97 -21.10 -8.38
C LEU A 343 -2.18 -21.82 -9.48
N PRO A 344 -1.49 -21.11 -10.38
CA PRO A 344 -0.57 -21.73 -11.31
C PRO A 344 0.65 -22.31 -10.57
N SER A 345 1.52 -22.99 -11.32
CA SER A 345 2.77 -23.48 -10.74
C SER A 345 3.62 -22.32 -10.22
N GLY A 346 4.05 -22.40 -8.96
CA GLY A 346 4.78 -21.31 -8.35
C GLY A 346 4.94 -21.48 -6.84
N LYS A 347 5.68 -20.55 -6.25
CA LYS A 347 5.90 -20.47 -4.80
C LYS A 347 4.97 -19.42 -4.20
N TYR A 348 4.25 -19.81 -3.16
CA TYR A 348 3.22 -18.97 -2.53
C TYR A 348 3.42 -18.89 -1.01
N TYR A 349 2.84 -17.84 -0.43
CA TYR A 349 2.89 -17.58 1.00
C TYR A 349 1.48 -17.46 1.55
N LEU A 350 1.25 -18.19 2.63
CA LEU A 350 0.09 -18.03 3.47
C LEU A 350 0.37 -16.90 4.46
N TRP A 351 -0.47 -15.90 4.45
CA TRP A 351 -0.55 -14.83 5.41
C TRP A 351 -1.78 -15.02 6.28
N GLY A 352 -1.77 -14.46 7.47
CA GLY A 352 -2.96 -14.37 8.29
C GLY A 352 -2.91 -13.25 9.28
N GLY A 353 -4.09 -12.95 9.82
CA GLY A 353 -4.28 -11.97 10.87
C GLY A 353 -5.60 -12.21 11.59
N ILE A 354 -5.67 -11.74 12.84
CA ILE A 354 -6.80 -11.95 13.73
C ILE A 354 -7.26 -10.60 14.27
N TYR A 355 -8.54 -10.28 14.08
CA TYR A 355 -9.06 -8.94 14.31
C TYR A 355 -10.32 -8.99 15.16
N ARG A 356 -10.43 -8.14 16.18
CA ARG A 356 -11.72 -7.93 16.86
C ARG A 356 -12.72 -7.28 15.92
N ASN A 357 -12.25 -6.25 15.21
CA ASN A 357 -13.03 -5.52 14.23
C ASN A 357 -12.13 -4.99 13.12
N TRP A 358 -12.17 -5.65 11.96
CA TRP A 358 -11.39 -5.25 10.78
C TRP A 358 -11.70 -3.81 10.33
N THR A 359 -12.94 -3.33 10.50
CA THR A 359 -13.34 -1.97 10.06
C THR A 359 -12.79 -0.85 10.95
N GLN A 360 -12.42 -1.16 12.19
CA GLN A 360 -11.87 -0.20 13.16
C GLN A 360 -10.37 -0.38 13.41
N GLY A 361 -9.75 -1.40 12.82
CA GLY A 361 -8.31 -1.65 12.94
C GLY A 361 -7.88 -2.19 14.31
N GLU A 362 -8.79 -2.83 15.06
CA GLU A 362 -8.44 -3.50 16.32
C GLU A 362 -7.85 -4.90 16.04
N GLU A 363 -6.53 -4.96 15.91
CA GLU A 363 -5.78 -6.17 15.62
C GLU A 363 -5.41 -6.91 16.92
N LEU A 364 -5.69 -8.21 16.99
CA LEU A 364 -5.18 -9.11 18.04
C LEU A 364 -3.90 -9.80 17.58
N VAL A 365 -3.82 -10.09 16.28
CA VAL A 365 -2.64 -10.55 15.55
C VAL A 365 -2.59 -9.77 14.24
N GLY A 366 -1.51 -9.01 14.03
CA GLY A 366 -1.32 -8.21 12.82
C GLY A 366 -1.19 -9.08 11.58
N TRP A 367 -1.51 -8.51 10.41
CA TRP A 367 -1.38 -9.20 9.13
C TRP A 367 0.08 -9.55 8.83
N GLN A 368 0.39 -10.84 8.81
CA GLN A 368 1.77 -11.32 8.72
C GLN A 368 1.87 -12.66 7.98
N PRO A 369 3.04 -13.00 7.43
CA PRO A 369 3.23 -14.31 6.81
C PRO A 369 3.25 -15.39 7.90
N LEU A 370 2.60 -16.51 7.61
CA LEU A 370 2.46 -17.66 8.51
C LEU A 370 3.16 -18.91 7.97
N ALA A 371 3.09 -19.18 6.66
CA ALA A 371 3.73 -20.35 6.04
C ALA A 371 4.07 -20.13 4.56
N GLU A 372 4.95 -20.96 4.01
CA GLU A 372 5.22 -21.05 2.57
C GLU A 372 4.79 -22.41 2.02
N PHE A 373 4.37 -22.46 0.76
CA PHE A 373 4.07 -23.70 0.06
C PHE A 373 4.28 -23.57 -1.46
N ASP A 374 4.64 -24.68 -2.09
CA ASP A 374 4.84 -24.77 -3.54
C ASP A 374 3.64 -25.44 -4.22
N VAL A 375 3.24 -24.90 -5.37
CA VAL A 375 2.16 -25.44 -6.20
C VAL A 375 2.74 -25.98 -7.51
N TYR A 376 2.32 -27.19 -7.88
CA TYR A 376 2.74 -27.90 -9.09
C TYR A 376 1.56 -28.21 -10.00
N GLY A 377 1.77 -28.26 -11.31
CA GLY A 377 0.69 -28.57 -12.26
C GLY A 377 0.85 -27.78 -13.54
N PRO A 378 -0.05 -27.97 -14.52
CA PRO A 378 -0.02 -27.18 -15.74
C PRO A 378 -0.18 -25.69 -15.38
N GLU A 379 0.41 -24.80 -16.19
CA GLU A 379 -0.07 -23.42 -16.26
C GLU A 379 -1.58 -23.49 -16.48
N LEU A 380 -2.37 -22.76 -15.67
CA LEU A 380 -3.81 -22.65 -15.90
C LEU A 380 -4.03 -22.31 -17.39
N ASP A 381 -5.07 -22.88 -18.02
CA ASP A 381 -5.39 -22.67 -19.44
C ASP A 381 -5.15 -21.21 -19.85
N ALA A 382 -4.59 -21.03 -21.07
CA ALA A 382 -4.14 -19.73 -21.60
C ALA A 382 -5.02 -18.58 -21.09
N ALA A 383 -4.41 -17.70 -20.29
CA ALA A 383 -5.11 -16.63 -19.61
C ALA A 383 -6.10 -15.94 -20.56
N PRO A 384 -7.37 -15.73 -20.16
CA PRO A 384 -8.29 -14.96 -20.98
C PRO A 384 -7.61 -13.63 -21.36
N ARG A 385 -7.86 -13.14 -22.58
CA ARG A 385 -7.18 -11.95 -23.17
C ARG A 385 -7.22 -10.68 -22.28
N ALA A 386 -8.01 -10.66 -21.21
CA ALA A 386 -7.82 -9.82 -20.03
C ALA A 386 -8.60 -10.40 -18.83
N VAL A 387 -8.06 -10.31 -17.60
CA VAL A 387 -8.67 -9.71 -16.39
C VAL A 387 -7.55 -9.48 -15.36
N VAL A 388 -7.33 -8.22 -14.93
CA VAL A 388 -6.68 -7.90 -13.65
C VAL A 388 -7.79 -7.42 -12.72
N ARG A 389 -8.02 -8.11 -11.60
CA ARG A 389 -8.81 -7.59 -10.49
C ARG A 389 -7.91 -7.44 -9.28
N LEU A 390 -7.76 -6.20 -8.81
CA LEU A 390 -7.20 -5.84 -7.50
C LEU A 390 -8.24 -6.05 -6.39
N SER A 391 -8.92 -7.20 -6.42
CA SER A 391 -9.85 -7.59 -5.37
C SER A 391 -9.56 -9.04 -5.03
N PRO A 392 -9.41 -9.39 -3.74
CA PRO A 392 -9.24 -10.77 -3.33
C PRO A 392 -10.38 -11.59 -3.94
N LEU A 393 -10.03 -12.63 -4.69
CA LEU A 393 -11.02 -13.59 -5.14
C LEU A 393 -11.60 -14.27 -3.89
N HIS A 394 -12.92 -14.37 -3.81
CA HIS A 394 -13.55 -15.24 -2.83
C HIS A 394 -13.56 -16.62 -3.45
N ILE A 395 -12.84 -17.53 -2.83
CA ILE A 395 -12.84 -18.94 -3.20
C ILE A 395 -13.63 -19.69 -2.13
N ASP A 396 -14.41 -20.67 -2.57
CA ASP A 396 -15.14 -21.52 -1.65
C ASP A 396 -14.12 -22.26 -0.76
N SER A 397 -14.33 -22.16 0.54
CA SER A 397 -13.51 -22.82 1.55
C SER A 397 -14.39 -23.36 2.67
N GLU A 398 -14.05 -24.54 3.16
CA GLU A 398 -14.74 -25.17 4.29
C GLU A 398 -13.94 -24.93 5.58
N TRP A 399 -14.63 -24.53 6.64
CA TRP A 399 -13.99 -24.17 7.91
C TRP A 399 -14.51 -25.03 9.05
N ALA A 400 -13.60 -25.72 9.73
CA ALA A 400 -13.85 -26.35 11.02
C ALA A 400 -13.04 -25.60 12.08
N ILE A 401 -13.70 -25.18 13.16
CA ILE A 401 -13.05 -24.46 14.25
C ILE A 401 -13.55 -25.04 15.55
N ASP A 402 -12.65 -25.69 16.28
CA ASP A 402 -12.94 -26.44 17.49
C ASP A 402 -11.98 -26.01 18.60
N ALA A 403 -12.52 -25.79 19.80
CA ALA A 403 -11.68 -25.66 20.99
C ALA A 403 -11.03 -27.02 21.28
N ALA A 404 -9.74 -27.01 21.61
CA ALA A 404 -8.96 -28.19 21.95
C ALA A 404 -9.51 -28.93 23.18
#